data_AF-A0A369Q914-F1
#
_entry.id   AF-A0A369Q914-F1
#
_cell.length_a   1.000
_cell.length_b   1.000
_cell.length_c   1.000
_cell.angle_alpha   90.00
_cell.angle_beta   90.00
_cell.angle_gamma   90.00
#
_symmetry.space_group_name_H-M   'P 1'
#
loop_
_entity.id
_entity.type
_entity.pdbx_description
1 polymer ?
#
loop_
_entity_poly.entity_id
_entity_poly.type
_entity_poly.pdbx_seq_one_letter_code
_entity_poly.pdbx_strand_id
1 'polypeptide(L)'
;MSLDPRKLTADLREFATPRTGRSMWELGNTLVPFFGVIIAMMFAIDAGYYVALALAPVAGLLLLRLFIIQHDCGHGSFLRSRSANDWIGRALGTLTFTPYDCWKRLHALHHATTGNLDARGFGDIDTWTVGEFLSRGFFMRLFYRAYRHPIVLFGVGPAYLFLLRHRLPFGLMKDGSKYWVSAIATNLATAVLLAIPLYFFGIATTLWAIMPPLLVAASAGVWLFYIQHQFEEAHWDKASDWSFHEAALFGSSHLDLPQPLRWFTGNIGVHNVHHLASRIPFYRLTEVFNAFPEIRNLNRFTALQTFKATVLGLWDEEQRTLVTFREARSRRAAN
;
A
#
# COMPACT_ATOMS: atom_id res chain seq x y z
N MET A 1 14.86 16.40 -23.53
CA MET A 1 15.96 15.79 -22.75
C MET A 1 15.41 14.52 -22.15
N SER A 2 15.93 13.34 -22.52
CA SER A 2 15.47 12.07 -21.94
C SER A 2 15.82 12.06 -20.46
N LEU A 3 14.85 11.72 -19.63
CA LEU A 3 14.98 11.73 -18.19
C LEU A 3 15.81 10.49 -17.76
N ASP A 4 17.02 10.69 -17.25
CA ASP A 4 17.90 9.61 -16.79
C ASP A 4 17.56 9.22 -15.34
N PRO A 5 16.99 8.02 -15.09
CA PRO A 5 16.58 7.61 -13.74
C PRO A 5 17.74 7.50 -12.75
N ARG A 6 18.95 7.13 -13.20
CA ARG A 6 20.12 6.98 -12.32
C ARG A 6 20.63 8.34 -11.86
N LYS A 7 20.71 9.29 -12.79
CA LYS A 7 21.08 10.68 -12.46
C LYS A 7 20.06 11.29 -11.51
N LEU A 8 18.76 11.16 -11.81
CA LEU A 8 17.69 11.66 -10.95
C LEU A 8 17.79 11.08 -9.53
N THR A 9 18.09 9.79 -9.38
CA THR A 9 18.28 9.16 -8.07
C THR A 9 19.38 9.82 -7.24
N ALA A 10 20.48 10.24 -7.88
CA ALA A 10 21.55 10.96 -7.22
C ALA A 10 21.10 12.36 -6.77
N ASP A 11 20.41 13.08 -7.64
CA ASP A 11 19.90 14.43 -7.38
C ASP A 11 18.87 14.42 -6.23
N LEU A 12 18.00 13.40 -6.19
CA LEU A 12 16.96 13.23 -5.16
C LEU A 12 17.49 13.01 -3.73
N ARG A 13 18.79 12.74 -3.54
CA ARG A 13 19.38 12.46 -2.21
C ARG A 13 19.25 13.64 -1.24
N GLU A 14 19.19 14.88 -1.74
CA GLU A 14 19.00 16.06 -0.90
C GLU A 14 17.65 16.05 -0.14
N PHE A 15 16.66 15.34 -0.69
CA PHE A 15 15.33 15.20 -0.09
C PHE A 15 15.25 14.08 0.96
N ALA A 16 16.27 13.23 1.08
CA ALA A 16 16.25 12.05 1.95
C ALA A 16 16.47 12.36 3.44
N THR A 17 16.92 13.57 3.79
CA THR A 17 17.16 13.92 5.21
C THR A 17 15.84 14.25 5.91
N PRO A 18 15.44 13.51 6.97
CA PRO A 18 14.24 13.82 7.74
C PRO A 18 14.39 15.06 8.61
N ARG A 19 13.26 15.74 8.82
CA ARG A 19 13.10 16.84 9.77
C ARG A 19 12.31 16.33 10.98
N THR A 20 13.01 15.94 12.06
CA THR A 20 12.42 15.28 13.25
C THR A 20 11.19 16.01 13.80
N GLY A 21 11.24 17.34 13.94
CA GLY A 21 10.09 18.12 14.42
C GLY A 21 8.87 18.01 13.50
N ARG A 22 9.09 18.01 12.17
CA ARG A 22 8.01 17.78 11.21
C ARG A 22 7.49 16.35 11.29
N SER A 23 8.36 15.34 11.36
CA SER A 23 7.94 13.94 11.50
C SER A 23 7.07 13.74 12.74
N MET A 24 7.49 14.24 13.90
CA MET A 24 6.70 14.11 15.13
C MET A 24 5.37 14.89 15.06
N TRP A 25 5.34 16.04 14.38
CA TRP A 25 4.09 16.74 14.09
C TRP A 25 3.14 15.90 13.24
N GLU A 26 3.63 15.24 12.18
CA GLU A 26 2.81 14.38 11.34
C GLU A 26 2.29 13.14 12.08
N LEU A 27 3.09 12.59 13.00
CA LEU A 27 2.63 11.53 13.87
C LEU A 27 1.53 12.02 14.80
N GLY A 28 1.75 13.13 15.52
CA GLY A 28 0.79 13.69 16.47
C GLY A 28 -0.52 14.15 15.82
N ASN A 29 -0.43 14.86 14.68
CA ASN A 29 -1.59 15.37 13.95
C ASN A 29 -2.43 14.28 13.26
N THR A 30 -1.95 13.03 13.26
CA THR A 30 -2.69 11.88 12.75
C THR A 30 -3.19 11.00 13.89
N LEU A 31 -2.32 10.72 14.87
CA LEU A 31 -2.62 9.83 16.00
C LEU A 31 -3.68 10.42 16.94
N VAL A 32 -3.60 11.72 17.24
CA VAL A 32 -4.56 12.38 18.14
C VAL A 32 -5.96 12.41 17.53
N PRO A 33 -6.16 12.87 16.27
CA PRO A 33 -7.47 12.78 15.65
C PRO A 33 -7.97 11.35 15.48
N PHE A 34 -7.09 10.39 15.19
CA PHE A 34 -7.49 8.98 15.05
C PHE A 34 -8.15 8.46 16.33
N PHE A 35 -7.47 8.58 17.48
CA PHE A 35 -8.06 8.16 18.75
C PHE A 35 -9.29 8.99 19.12
N GLY A 36 -9.30 10.30 18.83
CA GLY A 36 -10.46 11.16 19.04
C GLY A 36 -11.70 10.66 18.29
N VAL A 37 -11.56 10.30 17.00
CA VAL A 37 -12.66 9.78 16.20
C VAL A 37 -13.09 8.39 16.66
N ILE A 38 -12.14 7.49 17.00
CA ILE A 38 -12.48 6.15 17.53
C ILE A 38 -13.27 6.25 18.85
N ILE A 39 -12.83 7.11 19.77
CA ILE A 39 -13.55 7.35 21.03
C ILE A 39 -14.94 7.95 20.74
N ALA A 40 -15.03 8.93 19.84
CA ALA A 40 -16.32 9.50 19.44
C ALA A 40 -17.25 8.44 18.83
N MET A 41 -16.73 7.52 18.02
CA MET A 41 -17.49 6.39 17.48
C MET A 41 -18.01 5.48 18.60
N MET A 42 -17.20 5.17 19.62
CA MET A 42 -17.63 4.33 20.74
C MET A 42 -18.81 4.93 21.50
N PHE A 43 -18.81 6.24 21.75
CA PHE A 43 -19.95 6.92 22.39
C PHE A 43 -21.13 7.16 21.45
N ALA A 44 -20.90 7.34 20.15
CA ALA A 44 -21.96 7.56 19.17
C ALA A 44 -22.81 6.32 18.89
N ILE A 45 -22.31 5.12 19.21
CA ILE A 45 -23.06 3.87 19.02
C ILE A 45 -24.36 3.83 19.85
N ASP A 46 -24.37 4.46 21.02
CA ASP A 46 -25.58 4.59 21.85
C ASP A 46 -26.66 5.47 21.18
N ALA A 47 -26.25 6.44 20.34
CA ALA A 47 -27.15 7.24 19.51
C ALA A 47 -27.60 6.51 18.22
N GLY A 48 -27.07 5.30 17.98
CA GLY A 48 -27.40 4.44 16.85
C GLY A 48 -26.18 4.10 15.99
N TYR A 49 -26.08 2.83 15.58
CA TYR A 49 -24.95 2.28 14.82
C TYR A 49 -24.63 3.06 13.52
N TYR A 50 -25.63 3.65 12.86
CA TYR A 50 -25.43 4.42 11.63
C TYR A 50 -24.65 5.72 11.85
N VAL A 51 -24.80 6.36 13.01
CA VAL A 51 -24.08 7.61 13.35
C VAL A 51 -22.60 7.30 13.52
N ALA A 52 -22.27 6.23 14.22
CA ALA A 52 -20.89 5.76 14.36
C ALA A 52 -20.29 5.34 13.01
N LEU A 53 -21.05 4.65 12.17
CA LEU A 53 -20.61 4.26 10.84
C LEU A 53 -20.31 5.44 9.91
N ALA A 54 -21.00 6.57 10.07
CA ALA A 54 -20.72 7.79 9.30
C ALA A 54 -19.32 8.35 9.57
N LEU A 55 -18.73 8.06 10.74
CA LEU A 55 -17.36 8.46 11.11
C LEU A 55 -16.29 7.47 10.62
N ALA A 56 -16.68 6.25 10.25
CA ALA A 56 -15.75 5.20 9.86
C ALA A 56 -14.85 5.58 8.67
N PRO A 57 -15.33 6.29 7.62
CA PRO A 57 -14.46 6.75 6.53
C PRO A 57 -13.31 7.63 7.03
N VAL A 58 -13.58 8.56 7.94
CA VAL A 58 -12.57 9.48 8.48
C VAL A 58 -11.57 8.72 9.36
N ALA A 59 -12.05 7.87 10.27
CA ALA A 59 -11.17 7.03 11.09
C ALA A 59 -10.30 6.10 10.24
N GLY A 60 -10.86 5.51 9.18
CA GLY A 60 -10.12 4.64 8.26
C GLY A 60 -9.06 5.38 7.46
N LEU A 61 -9.36 6.59 6.97
CA LEU A 61 -8.37 7.42 6.28
C LEU A 61 -7.25 7.92 7.22
N LEU A 62 -7.54 8.17 8.49
CA LEU A 62 -6.51 8.44 9.51
C LEU A 62 -5.65 7.21 9.78
N LEU A 63 -6.26 6.03 9.87
CA LEU A 63 -5.53 4.77 10.04
C LEU A 63 -4.65 4.44 8.82
N LEU A 64 -5.11 4.73 7.61
CA LEU A 64 -4.32 4.68 6.38
C LEU A 64 -3.10 5.61 6.47
N ARG A 65 -3.29 6.85 6.96
CA ARG A 65 -2.18 7.79 7.17
C ARG A 65 -1.17 7.28 8.20
N LEU A 66 -1.63 6.64 9.29
CA LEU A 66 -0.76 5.97 10.25
C LEU A 66 0.04 4.83 9.60
N PHE A 67 -0.57 4.07 8.69
CA PHE A 67 0.14 3.07 7.90
C PHE A 67 1.23 3.70 7.00
N ILE A 68 0.98 4.87 6.41
CA ILE A 68 1.98 5.59 5.60
C ILE A 68 3.17 6.05 6.46
N ILE A 69 2.92 6.52 7.69
CA ILE A 69 3.98 6.85 8.65
C ILE A 69 4.78 5.60 9.04
N GLN A 70 4.10 4.48 9.33
CA GLN A 70 4.74 3.19 9.57
C GLN A 70 5.58 2.75 8.37
N HIS A 71 5.10 3.00 7.16
CA HIS A 71 5.77 2.68 5.92
C HIS A 71 7.09 3.45 5.76
N ASP A 72 7.09 4.77 6.02
CA ASP A 72 8.31 5.58 6.03
C ASP A 72 9.29 5.14 7.14
N CYS A 73 8.78 4.68 8.28
CA CYS A 73 9.62 4.04 9.30
C CYS A 73 10.29 2.77 8.75
N GLY A 74 9.57 1.98 7.95
CA GLY A 74 10.08 0.79 7.25
C GLY A 74 11.32 1.09 6.39
N HIS A 75 11.28 2.22 5.67
CA HIS A 75 12.40 2.73 4.87
C HIS A 75 13.49 3.42 5.69
N GLY A 76 13.23 3.69 6.97
CA GLY A 76 14.08 4.49 7.83
C GLY A 76 14.20 5.93 7.34
N SER A 77 13.14 6.46 6.72
CA SER A 77 13.04 7.82 6.21
C SER A 77 12.33 8.75 7.19
N PHE A 78 11.54 8.23 8.13
CA PHE A 78 10.73 9.08 9.01
C PHE A 78 11.56 9.82 10.07
N LEU A 79 12.51 9.14 10.71
CA LEU A 79 13.43 9.72 11.70
C LEU A 79 14.89 9.47 11.33
N ARG A 80 15.82 10.25 11.91
CA ARG A 80 17.27 10.03 11.73
C ARG A 80 17.75 8.71 12.34
N SER A 81 17.17 8.31 13.48
CA SER A 81 17.54 7.06 14.17
C SER A 81 16.77 5.88 13.61
N ARG A 82 17.48 4.89 13.07
CA ARG A 82 16.87 3.65 12.56
C ARG A 82 16.13 2.87 13.64
N SER A 83 16.67 2.83 14.86
CA SER A 83 16.02 2.18 16.00
C SER A 83 14.70 2.86 16.37
N ALA A 84 14.68 4.20 16.36
CA ALA A 84 13.45 4.96 16.63
C ALA A 84 12.38 4.72 15.56
N ASN A 85 12.76 4.69 14.28
CA ASN A 85 11.87 4.28 13.20
C ASN A 85 11.30 2.88 13.45
N ASP A 86 12.15 1.91 13.78
CA ASP A 86 11.71 0.52 13.99
C ASP A 86 10.75 0.37 15.18
N TRP A 87 10.94 1.12 16.27
CA TRP A 87 10.01 1.11 17.40
C TRP A 87 8.69 1.80 17.10
N ILE A 88 8.70 2.97 16.44
CA ILE A 88 7.48 3.64 16.00
C ILE A 88 6.72 2.75 15.02
N GLY A 89 7.42 2.16 14.05
CA GLY A 89 6.84 1.24 13.07
C GLY A 89 6.18 0.02 13.72
N ARG A 90 6.79 -0.59 14.75
CA ARG A 90 6.17 -1.69 15.51
C ARG A 90 4.92 -1.24 16.28
N ALA A 91 4.97 -0.09 16.94
CA ALA A 91 3.84 0.45 17.67
C ALA A 91 2.65 0.77 16.74
N LEU A 92 2.91 1.40 15.61
CA LEU A 92 1.90 1.65 14.58
C LEU A 92 1.41 0.34 13.93
N GLY A 93 2.28 -0.66 13.80
CA GLY A 93 1.94 -2.00 13.34
C GLY A 93 0.85 -2.66 14.18
N THR A 94 0.83 -2.41 15.50
CA THR A 94 -0.24 -2.86 16.38
C THR A 94 -1.59 -2.20 16.04
N LEU A 95 -1.60 -0.90 15.74
CA LEU A 95 -2.80 -0.15 15.37
C LEU A 95 -3.33 -0.53 13.99
N THR A 96 -2.42 -0.76 13.03
CA THR A 96 -2.72 -1.09 11.64
C THR A 96 -2.88 -2.59 11.41
N PHE A 97 -2.82 -3.41 12.46
CA PHE A 97 -2.92 -4.87 12.39
C PHE A 97 -1.85 -5.48 11.46
N THR A 98 -0.66 -4.88 11.42
CA THR A 98 0.42 -5.25 10.50
C THR A 98 1.69 -5.63 11.27
N PRO A 99 2.19 -6.87 11.16
CA PRO A 99 3.44 -7.26 11.79
C PRO A 99 4.63 -6.57 11.11
N TYR A 100 5.12 -5.50 11.75
CA TYR A 100 6.02 -4.53 11.14
C TYR A 100 7.28 -5.13 10.53
N ASP A 101 7.99 -6.04 11.21
CA ASP A 101 9.24 -6.59 10.66
C ASP A 101 9.00 -7.54 9.49
N CYS A 102 7.87 -8.27 9.49
CA CYS A 102 7.45 -9.09 8.35
C CYS A 102 7.11 -8.21 7.15
N TRP A 103 6.26 -7.21 7.38
CA TRP A 103 5.85 -6.26 6.36
C TRP A 103 7.06 -5.50 5.79
N LYS A 104 7.93 -4.98 6.65
CA LYS A 104 9.16 -4.26 6.25
C LYS A 104 10.06 -5.11 5.36
N ARG A 105 10.23 -6.41 5.67
CA ARG A 105 11.04 -7.32 4.84
C ARG A 105 10.41 -7.55 3.48
N LEU A 106 9.12 -7.90 3.43
CA LEU A 106 8.42 -8.14 2.17
C LEU A 106 8.35 -6.87 1.32
N HIS A 107 8.15 -5.70 1.95
CA HIS A 107 8.16 -4.41 1.27
C HIS A 107 9.54 -4.03 0.72
N ALA A 108 10.62 -4.32 1.45
CA ALA A 108 11.97 -4.12 0.92
C ALA A 108 12.26 -5.01 -0.30
N LEU A 109 11.73 -6.25 -0.31
CA LEU A 109 11.81 -7.15 -1.46
C LEU A 109 10.96 -6.62 -2.63
N HIS A 110 9.73 -6.16 -2.37
CA HIS A 110 8.85 -5.50 -3.34
C HIS A 110 9.59 -4.41 -4.11
N HIS A 111 10.20 -3.46 -3.38
CA HIS A 111 11.00 -2.41 -4.02
C HIS A 111 12.15 -2.98 -4.86
N ALA A 112 12.86 -3.99 -4.35
CA ALA A 112 14.00 -4.58 -5.04
C ALA A 112 13.64 -5.37 -6.31
N THR A 113 12.39 -5.83 -6.44
CA THR A 113 11.95 -6.71 -7.54
C THR A 113 10.77 -6.17 -8.35
N THR A 114 10.28 -4.95 -8.05
CA THR A 114 9.11 -4.36 -8.72
C THR A 114 9.27 -4.39 -10.24
N GLY A 115 8.23 -4.88 -10.92
CA GLY A 115 8.20 -4.98 -12.38
C GLY A 115 9.16 -6.02 -12.98
N ASN A 116 9.72 -6.93 -12.17
CA ASN A 116 10.50 -8.07 -12.66
C ASN A 116 9.63 -9.33 -12.69
N LEU A 117 9.32 -9.84 -13.89
CA LEU A 117 8.48 -11.03 -14.10
C LEU A 117 9.04 -12.30 -13.46
N ASP A 118 10.37 -12.43 -13.38
CA ASP A 118 11.06 -13.63 -12.89
C ASP A 118 11.25 -13.61 -11.36
N ALA A 119 11.05 -12.45 -10.72
CA ALA A 119 11.22 -12.24 -9.28
C ALA A 119 9.96 -11.69 -8.58
N ARG A 120 8.78 -11.87 -9.19
CA ARG A 120 7.49 -11.41 -8.69
C ARG A 120 6.99 -12.16 -7.44
N GLY A 121 6.04 -11.55 -6.73
CA GLY A 121 5.28 -12.22 -5.66
C GLY A 121 5.64 -11.75 -4.24
N PHE A 122 6.46 -10.71 -4.12
CA PHE A 122 6.76 -10.07 -2.84
C PHE A 122 5.97 -8.77 -2.73
N GLY A 123 4.80 -8.81 -2.07
CA GLY A 123 3.97 -7.61 -1.88
C GLY A 123 3.15 -7.20 -3.11
N ASP A 124 3.47 -7.74 -4.28
CA ASP A 124 2.70 -7.57 -5.52
C ASP A 124 1.33 -8.26 -5.47
N ILE A 125 0.41 -7.75 -6.29
CA ILE A 125 -0.77 -8.49 -6.72
C ILE A 125 -0.35 -9.47 -7.80
N ASP A 126 -0.79 -10.72 -7.68
CA ASP A 126 -0.47 -11.74 -8.67
C ASP A 126 -0.93 -11.27 -10.06
N THR A 127 0.04 -11.15 -10.96
CA THR A 127 -0.15 -10.65 -12.32
C THR A 127 0.41 -11.70 -13.26
N TRP A 128 -0.49 -12.46 -13.89
CA TRP A 128 -0.13 -13.44 -14.92
C TRP A 128 0.03 -12.77 -16.27
N THR A 129 0.91 -13.34 -17.08
CA THR A 129 0.99 -12.96 -18.49
C THR A 129 -0.18 -13.53 -19.28
N VAL A 130 -0.42 -13.02 -20.49
CA VAL A 130 -1.43 -13.57 -21.40
C VAL A 130 -1.08 -15.02 -21.74
N GLY A 131 0.19 -15.30 -22.06
CA GLY A 131 0.66 -16.67 -22.33
C GLY A 131 0.44 -17.61 -21.14
N GLU A 132 0.82 -17.17 -19.93
CA GLU A 132 0.59 -17.91 -18.70
C GLU A 132 -0.90 -18.20 -18.48
N PHE A 133 -1.76 -17.19 -18.57
CA PHE A 133 -3.20 -17.37 -18.36
C PHE A 133 -3.82 -18.33 -19.38
N LEU A 134 -3.38 -18.31 -20.63
CA LEU A 134 -3.90 -19.18 -21.69
C LEU A 134 -3.43 -20.63 -21.57
N SER A 135 -2.22 -20.85 -21.03
CA SER A 135 -1.70 -22.21 -20.77
C SER A 135 -2.41 -22.94 -19.62
N ARG A 136 -3.21 -22.22 -18.80
CA ARG A 136 -3.89 -22.78 -17.62
C ARG A 136 -5.25 -23.37 -17.98
N GLY A 137 -5.65 -24.42 -17.25
CA GLY A 137 -6.97 -25.02 -17.35
C GLY A 137 -8.10 -24.08 -16.93
N PHE A 138 -9.34 -24.44 -17.28
CA PHE A 138 -10.55 -23.63 -17.05
C PHE A 138 -10.69 -23.15 -15.60
N PHE A 139 -10.55 -24.06 -14.62
CA PHE A 139 -10.72 -23.72 -13.21
C PHE A 139 -9.69 -22.71 -12.71
N MET A 140 -8.42 -22.87 -13.07
CA MET A 140 -7.36 -21.92 -12.69
C MET A 140 -7.63 -20.53 -13.27
N ARG A 141 -8.09 -20.46 -14.52
CA ARG A 141 -8.48 -19.20 -15.16
C ARG A 141 -9.69 -18.57 -14.48
N LEU A 142 -10.67 -19.38 -14.05
CA LEU A 142 -11.84 -18.90 -13.32
C LEU A 142 -11.44 -18.34 -11.95
N PHE A 143 -10.62 -19.05 -11.18
CA PHE A 143 -10.11 -18.58 -9.89
C PHE A 143 -9.29 -17.30 -10.04
N TYR A 144 -8.42 -17.21 -11.05
CA TYR A 144 -7.65 -16.01 -11.31
C TYR A 144 -8.55 -14.80 -11.65
N ARG A 145 -9.60 -15.00 -12.45
CA ARG A 145 -10.59 -13.94 -12.75
C ARG A 145 -11.35 -13.51 -11.49
N ALA A 146 -11.71 -14.44 -10.62
CA ALA A 146 -12.38 -14.13 -9.35
C ALA A 146 -11.44 -13.36 -8.42
N TYR A 147 -10.19 -13.79 -8.30
CA TYR A 147 -9.14 -13.09 -7.56
C TYR A 147 -8.95 -11.65 -8.06
N ARG A 148 -8.86 -11.44 -9.39
CA ARG A 148 -8.71 -10.12 -10.03
C ARG A 148 -9.98 -9.29 -10.08
N HIS A 149 -11.12 -9.77 -9.57
CA HIS A 149 -12.36 -9.00 -9.57
C HIS A 149 -12.27 -7.84 -8.55
N PRO A 150 -12.69 -6.60 -8.89
CA PRO A 150 -12.54 -5.45 -7.98
C PRO A 150 -13.15 -5.64 -6.58
N ILE A 151 -14.31 -6.30 -6.47
CA ILE A 151 -14.92 -6.61 -5.17
C ILE A 151 -14.03 -7.53 -4.32
N VAL A 152 -13.32 -8.47 -4.95
CA VAL A 152 -12.39 -9.35 -4.24
C VAL A 152 -11.12 -8.59 -3.90
N LEU A 153 -10.52 -7.87 -4.84
CA LEU A 153 -9.28 -7.11 -4.62
C LEU A 153 -9.42 -6.01 -3.57
N PHE A 154 -10.55 -5.30 -3.54
CA PHE A 154 -10.74 -4.12 -2.69
C PHE A 154 -11.73 -4.34 -1.55
N GLY A 155 -12.39 -5.49 -1.46
CA GLY A 155 -13.30 -5.84 -0.35
C GLY A 155 -12.80 -7.04 0.45
N VAL A 156 -12.83 -8.22 -0.17
CA VAL A 156 -12.51 -9.49 0.51
C VAL A 156 -11.01 -9.63 0.82
N GLY A 157 -10.16 -9.32 -0.15
CA GLY A 157 -8.70 -9.43 -0.07
C GLY A 157 -8.12 -8.61 1.09
N PRO A 158 -8.43 -7.31 1.21
CA PRO A 158 -7.93 -6.49 2.32
C PRO A 158 -8.41 -7.04 3.68
N ALA A 159 -9.68 -7.44 3.81
CA ALA A 159 -10.17 -8.06 5.03
C ALA A 159 -9.37 -9.32 5.39
N TYR A 160 -9.16 -10.23 4.41
CA TYR A 160 -8.34 -11.43 4.59
C TYR A 160 -6.90 -11.10 5.00
N LEU A 161 -6.26 -10.11 4.35
CA LEU A 161 -4.88 -9.74 4.62
C LEU A 161 -4.69 -9.29 6.08
N PHE A 162 -5.48 -8.30 6.52
CA PHE A 162 -5.27 -7.65 7.82
C PHE A 162 -5.86 -8.45 8.99
N LEU A 163 -7.00 -9.12 8.79
CA LEU A 163 -7.64 -9.89 9.85
C LEU A 163 -7.04 -11.28 10.02
N LEU A 164 -6.62 -11.93 8.93
CA LEU A 164 -6.22 -13.34 8.95
C LEU A 164 -4.75 -13.56 8.57
N ARG A 165 -4.34 -13.18 7.36
CA ARG A 165 -3.00 -13.49 6.85
C ARG A 165 -1.90 -12.90 7.74
N HIS A 166 -2.07 -11.65 8.19
CA HIS A 166 -1.09 -10.97 9.05
C HIS A 166 -0.99 -11.51 10.48
N ARG A 167 -1.78 -12.52 10.87
CA ARG A 167 -1.61 -13.20 12.16
C ARG A 167 -0.40 -14.14 12.17
N LEU A 168 0.12 -14.53 11.01
CA LEU A 168 1.29 -15.40 10.84
C LEU A 168 2.29 -14.79 9.84
N PRO A 169 3.58 -15.14 9.91
CA PRO A 169 4.60 -14.59 9.02
C PRO A 169 4.60 -15.30 7.64
N PHE A 170 3.46 -15.40 6.98
CA PHE A 170 3.35 -16.04 5.65
C PHE A 170 4.36 -15.42 4.66
N GLY A 171 5.05 -16.29 3.93
CA GLY A 171 6.16 -15.91 3.03
C GLY A 171 7.53 -15.82 3.72
N LEU A 172 7.58 -15.75 5.06
CA LEU A 172 8.81 -15.61 5.85
C LEU A 172 8.89 -16.64 7.00
N MET A 173 8.02 -17.65 7.02
CA MET A 173 7.93 -18.63 8.13
C MET A 173 9.22 -19.43 8.33
N LYS A 174 10.05 -19.53 7.29
CA LYS A 174 11.33 -20.25 7.27
C LYS A 174 12.55 -19.31 7.38
N ASP A 175 12.33 -17.99 7.44
CA ASP A 175 13.40 -16.99 7.34
C ASP A 175 13.91 -16.52 8.73
N GLY A 176 13.67 -17.33 9.76
CA GLY A 176 14.15 -17.10 11.11
C GLY A 176 13.07 -16.66 12.11
N SER A 177 13.39 -16.81 13.41
CA SER A 177 12.46 -16.58 14.52
C SER A 177 11.98 -15.13 14.64
N LYS A 178 12.76 -14.16 14.13
CA LYS A 178 12.41 -12.74 14.16
C LYS A 178 11.00 -12.46 13.60
N TYR A 179 10.63 -13.11 12.50
CA TYR A 179 9.35 -12.89 11.83
C TYR A 179 8.18 -13.51 12.61
N TRP A 180 8.41 -14.66 13.23
CA TRP A 180 7.47 -15.24 14.19
C TRP A 180 7.25 -14.31 15.39
N VAL A 181 8.33 -13.80 15.98
CA VAL A 181 8.26 -12.83 17.08
C VAL A 181 7.48 -11.60 16.64
N SER A 182 7.74 -11.05 15.44
CA SER A 182 6.97 -9.91 14.93
C SER A 182 5.49 -10.20 14.79
N ALA A 183 5.10 -11.34 14.22
CA ALA A 183 3.69 -11.71 14.06
C ALA A 183 2.99 -11.90 15.41
N ILE A 184 3.59 -12.71 16.29
CA ILE A 184 2.98 -13.05 17.58
C ILE A 184 2.98 -11.85 18.53
N ALA A 185 4.05 -11.05 18.59
CA ALA A 185 4.08 -9.84 19.43
C ALA A 185 3.05 -8.81 18.96
N THR A 186 2.87 -8.63 17.65
CA THR A 186 1.80 -7.77 17.12
C THR A 186 0.43 -8.33 17.50
N ASN A 187 0.18 -9.64 17.37
CA ASN A 187 -1.09 -10.25 17.80
C ASN A 187 -1.40 -9.98 19.28
N LEU A 188 -0.42 -10.21 20.16
CA LEU A 188 -0.57 -10.01 21.60
C LEU A 188 -0.78 -8.53 21.94
N ALA A 189 0.00 -7.63 21.34
CA ALA A 189 -0.16 -6.20 21.54
C ALA A 189 -1.54 -5.69 21.04
N THR A 190 -2.01 -6.18 19.90
CA THR A 190 -3.34 -5.84 19.37
C THR A 190 -4.44 -6.39 20.29
N ALA A 191 -4.29 -7.62 20.82
CA ALA A 191 -5.25 -8.18 21.77
C ALA A 191 -5.32 -7.36 23.07
N VAL A 192 -4.18 -6.94 23.62
CA VAL A 192 -4.13 -6.06 24.81
C VAL A 192 -4.76 -4.70 24.52
N LEU A 193 -4.46 -4.11 23.35
CA LEU A 193 -5.06 -2.84 22.93
C LEU A 193 -6.59 -2.94 22.82
N LEU A 194 -7.11 -4.03 22.25
CA LEU A 194 -8.54 -4.27 22.10
C LEU A 194 -9.22 -4.66 23.42
N ALA A 195 -8.50 -5.20 24.40
CA ALA A 195 -9.06 -5.56 25.70
C ALA A 195 -9.64 -4.35 26.44
N ILE A 196 -9.05 -3.16 26.26
CA ILE A 196 -9.52 -1.92 26.88
C ILE A 196 -10.95 -1.58 26.44
N PRO A 197 -11.24 -1.33 25.14
CA PRO A 197 -12.61 -1.03 24.72
C PRO A 197 -13.56 -2.22 24.91
N LEU A 198 -13.08 -3.46 24.79
CA LEU A 198 -13.90 -4.64 25.09
C LEU A 198 -14.40 -4.65 26.53
N TYR A 199 -13.55 -4.27 27.49
CA TYR A 199 -13.90 -4.20 28.90
C TYR A 199 -14.88 -3.06 29.20
N PHE A 200 -14.65 -1.86 28.67
CA PHE A 200 -15.45 -0.68 28.99
C PHE A 200 -16.75 -0.54 28.18
N PHE A 201 -16.76 -0.98 26.92
CA PHE A 201 -17.86 -0.75 25.99
C PHE A 201 -18.51 -2.05 25.49
N GLY A 202 -17.94 -3.21 25.82
CA GLY A 202 -18.42 -4.51 25.37
C GLY A 202 -18.05 -4.82 23.91
N ILE A 203 -18.37 -6.05 23.52
CA ILE A 203 -17.95 -6.61 22.22
C ILE A 203 -18.60 -5.92 21.02
N ALA A 204 -19.91 -5.67 21.06
CA ALA A 204 -20.64 -5.10 19.93
C ALA A 204 -20.13 -3.70 19.59
N THR A 205 -20.03 -2.82 20.61
CA THR A 205 -19.54 -1.45 20.45
C THR A 205 -18.11 -1.42 19.94
N THR A 206 -17.25 -2.26 20.51
CA THR A 206 -15.84 -2.37 20.06
C THR A 206 -15.75 -2.79 18.60
N LEU A 207 -16.49 -3.82 18.19
CA LEU A 207 -16.45 -4.29 16.80
C LEU A 207 -16.94 -3.22 15.82
N TRP A 208 -18.04 -2.53 16.12
CA TRP A 208 -18.56 -1.46 15.26
C TRP A 208 -17.69 -0.21 15.23
N ALA A 209 -16.94 0.09 16.29
CA ALA A 209 -16.01 1.21 16.32
C ALA A 209 -14.67 0.91 15.63
N ILE A 210 -14.22 -0.36 15.59
CA ILE A 210 -12.88 -0.73 15.09
C ILE A 210 -12.92 -1.36 13.71
N MET A 211 -13.85 -2.28 13.44
CA MET A 211 -13.85 -3.07 12.20
C MET A 211 -14.14 -2.23 10.96
N PRO A 212 -15.16 -1.35 10.92
CA PRO A 212 -15.42 -0.54 9.72
C PRO A 212 -14.26 0.40 9.36
N PRO A 213 -13.64 1.17 10.30
CA PRO A 213 -12.45 1.95 9.98
C PRO A 213 -11.27 1.11 9.47
N LEU A 214 -11.04 -0.07 10.08
CA LEU A 214 -9.98 -0.98 9.64
C LEU A 214 -10.21 -1.45 8.20
N LEU A 215 -11.46 -1.82 7.85
CA LEU A 215 -11.80 -2.24 6.50
C LEU A 215 -11.69 -1.09 5.50
N VAL A 216 -12.13 0.13 5.86
CA VAL A 216 -11.92 1.32 5.02
C VAL A 216 -10.43 1.53 4.77
N ALA A 217 -9.59 1.51 5.82
CA ALA A 217 -8.15 1.72 5.70
C ALA A 217 -7.50 0.65 4.83
N ALA A 218 -7.86 -0.62 5.04
CA ALA A 218 -7.36 -1.76 4.29
C ALA A 218 -7.74 -1.67 2.81
N SER A 219 -9.01 -1.41 2.50
CA SER A 219 -9.51 -1.27 1.13
C SER A 219 -8.88 -0.07 0.41
N ALA A 220 -8.84 1.09 1.06
CA ALA A 220 -8.25 2.30 0.49
C ALA A 220 -6.73 2.15 0.30
N GLY A 221 -6.03 1.49 1.24
CA GLY A 221 -4.61 1.20 1.14
C GLY A 221 -4.30 0.24 -0.01
N VAL A 222 -5.02 -0.87 -0.11
CA VAL A 222 -4.82 -1.83 -1.23
C VAL A 222 -5.13 -1.16 -2.57
N TRP A 223 -6.20 -0.35 -2.67
CA TRP A 223 -6.47 0.43 -3.88
C TRP A 223 -5.33 1.39 -4.23
N LEU A 224 -4.82 2.13 -3.25
CA LEU A 224 -3.73 3.09 -3.44
C LEU A 224 -2.47 2.43 -3.99
N PHE A 225 -2.03 1.30 -3.42
CA PHE A 225 -0.85 0.59 -3.90
C PHE A 225 -1.11 -0.23 -5.17
N TYR A 226 -2.35 -0.67 -5.40
CA TYR A 226 -2.74 -1.36 -6.63
C TYR A 226 -2.56 -0.44 -7.84
N ILE A 227 -3.21 0.72 -7.85
CA ILE A 227 -3.20 1.66 -9.00
C ILE A 227 -1.80 2.22 -9.27
N GLN A 228 -0.94 2.15 -8.24
CA GLN A 228 0.44 2.59 -8.29
C GLN A 228 1.33 1.65 -9.11
N HIS A 229 0.91 0.40 -9.29
CA HIS A 229 1.64 -0.65 -9.99
C HIS A 229 0.83 -1.37 -11.07
N GLN A 230 -0.46 -1.03 -11.22
CA GLN A 230 -1.39 -1.70 -12.13
C GLN A 230 -2.11 -0.65 -12.98
N PHE A 231 -1.44 -0.20 -14.03
CA PHE A 231 -1.92 0.73 -15.06
C PHE A 231 -1.42 0.26 -16.44
N GLU A 232 -2.00 0.75 -17.52
CA GLU A 232 -1.79 0.22 -18.87
C GLU A 232 -0.30 0.11 -19.24
N GLU A 233 0.49 1.15 -18.94
CA GLU A 233 1.93 1.24 -19.23
C GLU A 233 2.84 0.82 -18.06
N ALA A 234 2.33 0.06 -17.08
CA ALA A 234 3.17 -0.50 -16.02
C ALA A 234 4.26 -1.42 -16.62
N HIS A 235 5.39 -1.57 -15.94
CA HIS A 235 6.50 -2.40 -16.44
C HIS A 235 6.47 -3.79 -15.82
N TRP A 236 6.52 -4.82 -16.66
CA TRP A 236 6.74 -6.21 -16.27
C TRP A 236 7.73 -6.86 -17.23
N ASP A 237 9.00 -6.80 -16.85
CA ASP A 237 10.13 -7.22 -17.68
C ASP A 237 10.76 -8.51 -17.19
N LYS A 238 11.27 -9.31 -18.12
CA LYS A 238 12.15 -10.44 -17.79
C LYS A 238 13.45 -9.92 -17.21
N ALA A 239 14.11 -10.73 -16.40
CA ALA A 239 15.35 -10.33 -15.72
C ALA A 239 16.47 -9.89 -16.69
N SER A 240 16.47 -10.38 -17.93
CA SER A 240 17.42 -9.98 -18.98
C SER A 240 17.31 -8.51 -19.40
N ASP A 241 16.08 -7.98 -19.38
CA ASP A 241 15.76 -6.65 -19.91
C ASP A 241 15.37 -5.66 -18.79
N TRP A 242 15.34 -6.13 -17.54
CA TRP A 242 14.91 -5.36 -16.39
C TRP A 242 16.02 -4.49 -15.81
N SER A 243 15.69 -3.21 -15.56
CA SER A 243 16.54 -2.26 -14.85
C SER A 243 15.77 -1.70 -13.66
N PHE A 244 16.31 -1.84 -12.45
CA PHE A 244 15.71 -1.33 -11.22
C PHE A 244 15.26 0.13 -11.34
N HIS A 245 16.14 1.01 -11.83
CA HIS A 245 15.84 2.45 -11.85
C HIS A 245 14.77 2.79 -12.90
N GLU A 246 14.73 2.07 -14.02
CA GLU A 246 13.70 2.27 -15.04
C GLU A 246 12.35 1.72 -14.57
N ALA A 247 12.32 0.51 -14.00
CA ALA A 247 11.11 -0.08 -13.43
C ALA A 247 10.56 0.76 -12.27
N ALA A 248 11.42 1.30 -11.41
CA ALA A 248 11.03 2.17 -10.31
C ALA A 248 10.33 3.45 -10.78
N LEU A 249 10.92 4.13 -11.79
CA LEU A 249 10.44 5.43 -12.24
C LEU A 249 9.30 5.35 -13.27
N PHE A 250 9.43 4.47 -14.27
CA PHE A 250 8.49 4.33 -15.38
C PHE A 250 7.45 3.23 -15.14
N GLY A 251 7.75 2.23 -14.31
CA GLY A 251 6.82 1.17 -13.94
C GLY A 251 5.89 1.51 -12.77
N SER A 252 6.01 2.72 -12.19
CA SER A 252 5.16 3.21 -11.11
C SER A 252 4.38 4.44 -11.54
N SER A 253 3.16 4.59 -11.01
CA SER A 253 2.30 5.73 -11.34
C SER A 253 2.42 6.89 -10.35
N HIS A 254 1.93 8.07 -10.76
CA HIS A 254 1.69 9.21 -9.89
C HIS A 254 0.18 9.42 -9.72
N LEU A 255 -0.36 9.03 -8.57
CA LEU A 255 -1.76 9.31 -8.21
C LEU A 255 -1.89 10.73 -7.63
N ASP A 256 -2.42 11.64 -8.44
CA ASP A 256 -2.68 13.02 -8.04
C ASP A 256 -4.07 13.14 -7.39
N LEU A 257 -4.07 13.23 -6.06
CA LEU A 257 -5.26 13.42 -5.25
C LEU A 257 -5.45 14.90 -4.88
N PRO A 258 -6.69 15.41 -4.89
CA PRO A 258 -6.98 16.73 -4.34
C PRO A 258 -6.90 16.71 -2.81
N GLN A 259 -6.84 17.89 -2.20
CA GLN A 259 -7.11 18.00 -0.75
C GLN A 259 -8.60 17.72 -0.48
N PRO A 260 -8.95 17.09 0.66
CA PRO A 260 -8.07 16.64 1.75
C PRO A 260 -7.47 15.23 1.57
N LEU A 261 -7.83 14.49 0.50
CA LEU A 261 -7.40 13.11 0.29
C LEU A 261 -5.88 12.95 0.18
N ARG A 262 -5.21 13.92 -0.44
CA ARG A 262 -3.74 13.95 -0.50
C ARG A 262 -3.09 14.01 0.88
N TRP A 263 -3.72 14.71 1.82
CA TRP A 263 -3.28 14.70 3.21
C TRP A 263 -3.48 13.31 3.81
N PHE A 264 -4.67 12.70 3.75
CA PHE A 264 -4.85 11.34 4.31
C PHE A 264 -3.90 10.28 3.72
N THR A 265 -3.58 10.39 2.44
CA THR A 265 -2.64 9.48 1.75
C THR A 265 -1.17 9.86 1.90
N GLY A 266 -0.84 10.85 2.74
CA GLY A 266 0.55 11.25 2.96
C GLY A 266 1.27 11.68 1.69
N ASN A 267 0.55 12.07 0.63
CA ASN A 267 1.12 12.33 -0.69
C ASN A 267 1.97 11.17 -1.25
N ILE A 268 1.79 9.94 -0.75
CA ILE A 268 2.51 8.74 -1.27
C ILE A 268 2.09 8.42 -2.71
N GLY A 269 1.01 9.05 -3.20
CA GLY A 269 0.61 9.05 -4.60
C GLY A 269 1.74 9.42 -5.56
N VAL A 270 2.77 10.18 -5.12
CA VAL A 270 4.02 10.45 -5.85
C VAL A 270 4.94 9.21 -5.85
N HIS A 271 4.40 8.10 -6.33
CA HIS A 271 4.94 6.77 -6.05
C HIS A 271 6.13 6.38 -6.92
N ASN A 272 6.20 6.94 -8.12
CA ASN A 272 7.37 6.84 -8.98
C ASN A 272 8.65 7.38 -8.32
N VAL A 273 8.58 8.56 -7.68
CA VAL A 273 9.68 9.10 -6.85
C VAL A 273 9.91 8.21 -5.63
N HIS A 274 8.83 7.75 -5.00
CA HIS A 274 8.93 6.89 -3.83
C HIS A 274 9.70 5.59 -4.14
N HIS A 275 9.44 4.93 -5.26
CA HIS A 275 10.17 3.74 -5.67
C HIS A 275 11.63 4.04 -6.02
N LEU A 276 11.87 5.15 -6.71
CA LEU A 276 13.21 5.55 -7.10
C LEU A 276 14.08 5.94 -5.88
N ALA A 277 13.48 6.61 -4.90
CA ALA A 277 14.15 7.16 -3.72
C ALA A 277 13.30 7.02 -2.45
N SER A 278 13.06 5.79 -2.00
CA SER A 278 12.17 5.47 -0.86
C SER A 278 12.61 6.03 0.50
N ARG A 279 13.84 6.55 0.58
CA ARG A 279 14.39 7.23 1.76
C ARG A 279 13.89 8.67 1.93
N ILE A 280 13.13 9.22 0.98
CA ILE A 280 12.50 10.53 1.10
C ILE A 280 11.25 10.40 1.98
N PRO A 281 11.14 11.14 3.10
CA PRO A 281 9.92 11.14 3.89
C PRO A 281 8.76 11.73 3.09
N PHE A 282 7.56 11.17 3.25
CA PHE A 282 6.38 11.50 2.45
C PHE A 282 6.06 13.00 2.40
N TYR A 283 6.28 13.70 3.52
CA TYR A 283 6.00 15.14 3.63
C TYR A 283 6.95 16.03 2.82
N ARG A 284 8.03 15.44 2.26
CA ARG A 284 8.97 16.12 1.35
C ARG A 284 8.73 15.79 -0.12
N LEU A 285 7.83 14.87 -0.47
CA LEU A 285 7.56 14.50 -1.87
C LEU A 285 7.08 15.68 -2.73
N THR A 286 6.36 16.64 -2.13
CA THR A 286 5.99 17.88 -2.83
C THR A 286 7.20 18.76 -3.14
N GLU A 287 8.22 18.78 -2.27
CA GLU A 287 9.46 19.54 -2.52
C GLU A 287 10.18 19.00 -3.75
N VAL A 288 10.16 17.68 -3.96
CA VAL A 288 10.73 17.02 -5.14
C VAL A 288 10.05 17.51 -6.42
N PHE A 289 8.72 17.52 -6.50
CA PHE A 289 8.02 18.00 -7.70
C PHE A 289 8.18 19.49 -7.96
N ASN A 290 8.45 20.29 -6.93
CA ASN A 290 8.77 21.70 -7.13
C ASN A 290 10.18 21.87 -7.72
N ALA A 291 11.13 21.00 -7.36
CA ALA A 291 12.49 21.03 -7.88
C ALA A 291 12.63 20.37 -9.27
N PHE A 292 11.86 19.31 -9.52
CA PHE A 292 11.85 18.52 -10.76
C PHE A 292 10.44 18.50 -11.37
N PRO A 293 9.96 19.61 -11.97
CA PRO A 293 8.63 19.67 -12.56
C PRO A 293 8.42 18.66 -13.70
N GLU A 294 9.49 18.22 -14.37
CA GLU A 294 9.47 17.29 -15.49
C GLU A 294 8.92 15.89 -15.14
N ILE A 295 9.09 15.44 -13.89
CA ILE A 295 8.59 14.13 -13.43
C ILE A 295 7.14 14.18 -12.92
N ARG A 296 6.57 15.38 -12.75
CA ARG A 296 5.23 15.56 -12.17
C ARG A 296 4.12 14.94 -13.03
N ASN A 297 4.30 14.96 -14.35
CA ASN A 297 3.30 14.44 -15.29
C ASN A 297 3.59 12.99 -15.72
N LEU A 298 4.69 12.40 -15.24
CA LEU A 298 5.04 11.02 -15.58
C LEU A 298 4.01 10.07 -14.95
N ASN A 299 3.36 9.26 -15.78
CA ASN A 299 2.35 8.28 -15.38
C ASN A 299 1.30 8.86 -14.41
N ARG A 300 0.85 10.11 -14.66
CA ARG A 300 -0.05 10.82 -13.75
C ARG A 300 -1.51 10.40 -13.97
N PHE A 301 -2.16 9.99 -12.88
CA PHE A 301 -3.59 9.65 -12.85
C PHE A 301 -4.31 10.46 -11.78
N THR A 302 -5.54 10.88 -12.08
CA THR A 302 -6.51 11.32 -11.08
C THR A 302 -7.26 10.12 -10.51
N ALA A 303 -7.93 10.28 -9.36
CA ALA A 303 -8.75 9.22 -8.77
C ALA A 303 -9.76 8.61 -9.76
N LEU A 304 -10.42 9.44 -10.57
CA LEU A 304 -11.41 8.99 -11.57
C LEU A 304 -10.77 8.18 -12.71
N GLN A 305 -9.53 8.45 -13.09
CA GLN A 305 -8.85 7.71 -14.14
C GLN A 305 -8.45 6.30 -13.70
N THR A 306 -8.29 6.08 -12.39
CA THR A 306 -7.90 4.76 -11.85
C THR A 306 -8.95 3.66 -12.05
N PHE A 307 -10.22 4.00 -12.32
CA PHE A 307 -11.26 2.98 -12.53
C PHE A 307 -10.95 2.06 -13.71
N LYS A 308 -10.33 2.57 -14.78
CA LYS A 308 -9.91 1.73 -15.93
C LYS A 308 -8.83 0.73 -15.52
N ALA A 309 -7.85 1.18 -14.75
CA ALA A 309 -6.78 0.34 -14.20
C ALA A 309 -7.30 -0.83 -13.35
N THR A 310 -8.44 -0.67 -12.65
CA THR A 310 -8.98 -1.74 -11.78
C THR A 310 -9.46 -3.00 -12.52
N VAL A 311 -9.73 -2.91 -13.83
CA VAL A 311 -10.18 -4.06 -14.62
C VAL A 311 -9.06 -4.71 -15.45
N LEU A 312 -7.87 -4.12 -15.43
CA LEU A 312 -6.68 -4.72 -16.01
C LEU A 312 -6.30 -5.96 -15.19
N GLY A 313 -5.97 -7.04 -15.88
CA GLY A 313 -5.82 -8.35 -15.22
C GLY A 313 -4.67 -9.20 -15.73
N LEU A 314 -4.11 -8.88 -16.90
CA LEU A 314 -3.07 -9.68 -17.55
C LEU A 314 -1.99 -8.77 -18.12
N TRP A 315 -0.74 -9.24 -18.09
CA TRP A 315 0.37 -8.62 -18.81
C TRP A 315 0.48 -9.19 -20.22
N ASP A 316 0.39 -8.34 -21.23
CA ASP A 316 0.65 -8.71 -22.62
C ASP A 316 2.15 -8.57 -22.91
N GLU A 317 2.84 -9.69 -23.05
CA GLU A 317 4.29 -9.73 -23.23
C GLU A 317 4.75 -9.11 -24.57
N GLU A 318 3.90 -9.15 -25.59
CA GLU A 318 4.22 -8.68 -26.94
C GLU A 318 4.07 -7.15 -27.01
N GLN A 319 2.95 -6.64 -26.51
CA GLN A 319 2.65 -5.21 -26.53
C GLN A 319 3.23 -4.46 -25.34
N ARG A 320 3.78 -5.17 -24.35
CA ARG A 320 4.32 -4.62 -23.09
C ARG A 320 3.31 -3.69 -22.41
N THR A 321 2.08 -4.15 -22.27
CA THR A 321 0.99 -3.41 -21.61
C THR A 321 0.13 -4.32 -20.76
N LEU A 322 -0.46 -3.77 -19.69
CA LEU A 322 -1.52 -4.45 -18.96
C LEU A 322 -2.83 -4.36 -19.74
N VAL A 323 -3.53 -5.49 -19.84
CA VAL A 323 -4.77 -5.65 -20.61
C VAL A 323 -5.88 -6.29 -19.79
N THR A 324 -7.12 -6.04 -20.21
CA THR A 324 -8.30 -6.72 -19.70
C THR A 324 -8.39 -8.15 -20.24
N PHE A 325 -9.15 -9.00 -19.53
CA PHE A 325 -9.47 -10.34 -20.03
C PHE A 325 -10.25 -10.35 -21.36
N ARG A 326 -10.93 -9.25 -21.70
CA ARG A 326 -11.67 -9.11 -22.96
C ARG A 326 -10.69 -8.84 -24.10
N GLU A 327 -9.77 -7.90 -23.92
CA GLU A 327 -8.73 -7.56 -24.90
C GLU A 327 -7.84 -8.77 -25.20
N ALA A 328 -7.38 -9.49 -24.17
CA ALA A 328 -6.60 -10.72 -24.35
C ALA A 328 -7.34 -11.78 -25.20
N ARG A 329 -8.68 -11.84 -25.10
CA ARG A 329 -9.50 -12.75 -25.93
C ARG A 329 -9.63 -12.24 -27.37
N SER A 330 -9.89 -10.95 -27.56
CA SER A 330 -10.04 -10.34 -28.89
C SER A 330 -8.74 -10.42 -29.69
N ARG A 331 -7.59 -10.21 -29.05
CA ARG A 331 -6.27 -10.31 -29.68
C ARG A 331 -5.95 -11.73 -30.13
N ARG A 332 -6.35 -12.74 -29.36
CA ARG A 332 -6.30 -14.14 -29.81
C ARG A 332 -7.16 -14.41 -31.05
N ALA A 333 -8.31 -13.75 -31.19
CA ALA A 333 -9.17 -13.99 -32.36
C ALA A 333 -8.64 -13.30 -33.64
N ALA A 334 -7.67 -12.39 -33.51
CA ALA A 334 -7.06 -11.67 -34.61
C ALA A 334 -5.73 -12.30 -35.10
N ASN A 335 -5.13 -13.18 -34.30
CA ASN A 335 -3.92 -13.96 -34.60
C ASN A 335 -4.27 -15.40 -34.98
#